data_AF-A0A967VZA5-F1
#
_entry.id   AF-A0A967VZA5-F1
#
_cell.length_a   1.000
_cell.length_b   1.000
_cell.length_c   1.000
_cell.angle_alpha   90.00
_cell.angle_beta   90.00
_cell.angle_gamma   90.00
#
_symmetry.space_group_name_H-M   'P 1'
#
loop_
_entity.id
_entity.type
_entity.pdbx_description
1 polymer ?
#
loop_
_entity_poly.entity_id
_entity_poly.type
_entity_poly.pdbx_seq_one_letter_code
_entity_poly.pdbx_strand_id
1 'polypeptide(L)'
;IALMQKQSSRKVRTFSIGFHESNYNEAEYASDVARHVGTEHTEFYVSPEDALAVIPNLPDIYDEPFADSSQIPTYLVSKLT
;
A
#
# COMPACT_ATOMS: atom_id res chain seq x y z
N ILE A 1 8.38 -1.27 11.85
CA ILE A 1 7.52 -0.18 12.37
C ILE A 1 7.46 -0.06 13.90
N ALA A 2 7.49 -1.15 14.69
CA ALA A 2 7.36 -1.07 16.15
C ALA A 2 8.42 -0.20 16.85
N LEU A 3 9.71 -0.37 16.49
CA LEU A 3 10.78 0.48 17.04
C LEU A 3 10.61 1.95 16.66
N MET A 4 10.21 2.22 15.42
CA MET A 4 9.93 3.59 14.95
C MET A 4 8.76 4.22 15.74
N GLN A 5 7.69 3.45 15.99
CA GLN A 5 6.57 3.93 16.81
C GLN A 5 6.99 4.19 18.26
N LYS A 6 7.80 3.31 18.87
CA LYS A 6 8.30 3.49 20.25
C LYS A 6 9.16 4.75 20.42
N GLN A 7 9.88 5.15 19.37
CA GLN A 7 10.76 6.32 19.38
C GLN A 7 10.08 7.61 18.89
N SER A 8 8.82 7.53 18.45
CA SER A 8 8.08 8.67 17.92
C SER A 8 7.14 9.25 18.98
N SER A 9 7.13 10.58 19.10
CA SER A 9 6.18 11.32 19.95
C SER A 9 4.77 11.41 19.36
N ARG A 10 4.62 11.08 18.08
CA ARG A 10 3.35 11.01 17.34
C ARG A 10 3.12 9.61 16.79
N LYS A 11 1.87 9.29 16.44
CA LYS A 11 1.59 8.07 15.70
C LYS A 11 2.35 8.07 14.38
N VAL A 12 3.07 6.99 14.13
CA VAL A 12 3.70 6.72 12.85
C VAL A 12 2.58 6.42 11.86
N ARG A 13 2.69 6.98 10.67
CA ARG A 13 1.76 6.70 9.58
C ARG A 13 2.19 5.46 8.83
N THR A 14 1.25 4.56 8.60
CA THR A 14 1.47 3.30 7.89
C THR A 14 0.41 3.14 6.82
N PHE A 15 0.79 2.54 5.70
CA PHE A 15 -0.06 2.44 4.52
C PHE A 15 -0.03 1.01 3.98
N SER A 16 -1.16 0.52 3.51
CA SER A 16 -1.29 -0.81 2.90
C SER A 16 -2.25 -0.79 1.72
N ILE A 17 -1.97 -1.67 0.75
CA ILE A 17 -2.87 -1.99 -0.35
C ILE A 17 -3.69 -3.22 0.03
N GLY A 18 -5.01 -3.13 -0.15
CA GLY A 18 -5.94 -4.22 0.02
C GLY A 18 -6.54 -4.69 -1.30
N PHE A 19 -7.00 -5.93 -1.32
CA PHE A 19 -7.74 -6.54 -2.43
C PHE A 19 -9.07 -7.09 -1.90
N HIS A 20 -10.08 -7.20 -2.76
CA HIS A 20 -11.38 -7.76 -2.36
C HIS A 20 -11.37 -9.30 -2.39
N GLU A 21 -10.38 -9.88 -3.08
CA GLU A 21 -10.12 -11.31 -3.14
C GLU A 21 -9.34 -11.75 -1.90
N SER A 22 -9.99 -12.50 -1.00
CA SER A 22 -9.41 -12.93 0.28
C SER A 22 -8.06 -13.65 0.15
N ASN A 23 -7.83 -14.37 -0.96
CA ASN A 23 -6.59 -15.11 -1.19
C ASN A 23 -5.38 -14.19 -1.47
N TYR A 24 -5.61 -12.92 -1.78
CA TYR A 24 -4.59 -11.93 -2.12
C TYR A 24 -4.60 -10.73 -1.16
N ASN A 25 -5.53 -10.68 -0.21
CA ASN A 25 -5.71 -9.54 0.67
C ASN A 25 -4.90 -9.65 1.97
N GLU A 26 -3.77 -8.95 2.03
CA GLU A 26 -2.96 -8.86 3.25
C GLU A 26 -3.31 -7.66 4.14
N ALA A 27 -4.21 -6.77 3.69
CA ALA A 27 -4.55 -5.54 4.40
C ALA A 27 -5.14 -5.79 5.79
N GLU A 28 -5.92 -6.85 5.96
CA GLU A 28 -6.49 -7.22 7.26
C GLU A 28 -5.40 -7.53 8.31
N TYR A 29 -4.37 -8.30 7.90
CA TYR A 29 -3.22 -8.58 8.78
C TYR A 29 -2.40 -7.32 9.07
N ALA A 30 -2.24 -6.43 8.07
CA ALA A 30 -1.56 -5.16 8.28
C ALA A 30 -2.32 -4.27 9.27
N SER A 31 -3.65 -4.26 9.21
CA SER A 31 -4.55 -3.56 10.14
C SER A 31 -4.40 -4.07 11.57
N ASP A 32 -4.32 -5.39 11.76
CA ASP A 32 -4.11 -6.00 13.07
C ASP A 32 -2.76 -5.63 13.68
N VAL A 33 -1.69 -5.68 12.88
CA VAL A 33 -0.35 -5.25 13.32
C VAL A 33 -0.34 -3.76 13.65
N ALA A 34 -0.97 -2.93 12.82
CA ALA A 34 -1.05 -1.49 13.05
C ALA A 34 -1.79 -1.16 14.36
N ARG A 35 -2.89 -1.87 14.64
CA ARG A 35 -3.66 -1.77 15.89
C ARG A 35 -2.83 -2.20 17.09
N HIS A 36 -2.09 -3.31 16.96
CA HIS A 36 -1.21 -3.81 18.01
C HIS A 36 -0.06 -2.84 18.33
N VAL A 37 0.54 -2.24 17.29
CA VAL A 37 1.68 -1.32 17.44
C VAL A 37 1.24 0.11 17.81
N GLY A 38 0.00 0.49 17.47
CA GLY A 38 -0.56 1.81 17.76
C GLY A 38 -0.26 2.88 16.70
N THR A 39 -0.13 2.49 15.43
CA THR A 39 0.13 3.42 14.31
C THR A 39 -1.15 4.12 13.82
N GLU A 40 -0.99 5.18 13.03
CA GLU A 40 -2.05 5.78 12.23
C GLU A 40 -2.07 5.09 10.85
N HIS A 41 -2.98 4.12 10.68
CA HIS A 41 -3.00 3.27 9.50
C HIS A 41 -3.98 3.75 8.45
N THR A 42 -3.60 3.67 7.18
CA THR A 42 -4.44 3.96 6.03
C THR A 42 -4.39 2.76 5.08
N GLU A 43 -5.56 2.28 4.70
CA GLU A 43 -5.72 1.18 3.77
C GLU A 43 -6.34 1.73 2.48
N PHE A 44 -5.83 1.28 1.33
CA PHE A 44 -6.43 1.56 0.03
C PHE A 44 -6.75 0.23 -0.66
N TYR A 45 -8.03 -0.06 -0.79
CA TYR A 45 -8.50 -1.25 -1.48
C TYR A 45 -8.58 -0.96 -2.98
N VAL A 46 -7.74 -1.65 -3.74
CA VAL A 46 -7.59 -1.43 -5.18
C VAL A 46 -8.75 -2.06 -5.92
N SER A 47 -9.36 -1.30 -6.83
CA SER A 47 -10.30 -1.83 -7.82
C SER A 47 -9.60 -2.18 -9.14
N PRO A 48 -10.19 -3.03 -9.99
CA PRO A 48 -9.70 -3.25 -11.34
C PRO A 48 -9.56 -1.96 -12.15
N GLU A 49 -10.48 -1.01 -11.96
CA GLU A 49 -10.46 0.30 -12.63
C GLU A 49 -9.27 1.15 -12.18
N ASP A 50 -8.93 1.14 -10.88
CA ASP A 50 -7.73 1.81 -10.37
C ASP A 50 -6.47 1.26 -11.05
N ALA A 51 -6.36 -0.06 -11.14
CA ALA A 51 -5.21 -0.72 -11.78
C ALA A 51 -5.12 -0.38 -13.27
N LEU A 52 -6.25 -0.43 -14.00
CA LEU A 52 -6.31 -0.07 -15.42
C LEU A 52 -5.95 1.39 -15.66
N ALA A 53 -6.34 2.30 -14.76
CA ALA A 53 -6.02 3.72 -14.85
C ALA A 53 -4.51 4.02 -14.69
N VAL A 54 -3.74 3.12 -14.08
CA VAL A 54 -2.28 3.25 -13.97
C VAL A 54 -1.57 2.89 -15.28
N ILE A 55 -2.10 1.93 -16.05
CA ILE A 55 -1.44 1.36 -17.25
C ILE A 55 -0.90 2.41 -18.21
N PRO A 56 -1.66 3.47 -18.60
CA PRO A 56 -1.16 4.47 -19.53
C PRO A 56 0.09 5.23 -19.05
N ASN A 57 0.31 5.30 -17.73
CA ASN A 57 1.42 6.01 -17.12
C ASN A 57 2.64 5.11 -16.84
N LEU A 58 2.54 3.79 -17.03
CA LEU A 58 3.63 2.87 -16.71
C LEU A 58 4.95 3.18 -17.42
N PRO A 59 4.97 3.59 -18.71
CA PRO A 59 6.21 3.99 -19.38
C PRO A 59 6.89 5.17 -18.69
N ASP A 60 6.12 6.16 -18.25
CA ASP A 60 6.66 7.36 -17.59
C ASP A 60 7.12 7.09 -16.15
N ILE A 61 6.50 6.12 -15.47
CA ILE A 61 6.85 5.76 -14.08
C ILE A 61 8.16 4.95 -14.04
N TYR A 62 8.37 4.03 -14.99
CA TYR A 62 9.45 3.04 -14.92
C TYR A 62 10.56 3.22 -15.97
N ASP A 63 10.36 4.04 -17.01
CA ASP A 63 11.32 4.36 -18.08
C ASP A 63 11.84 3.13 -18.88
N GLU A 64 11.31 1.94 -18.58
CA GLU A 64 11.60 0.68 -19.25
C GLU A 64 10.41 -0.30 -19.12
N PRO A 65 10.33 -1.34 -19.97
CA PRO A 65 9.40 -2.45 -19.75
C PRO A 65 9.69 -3.15 -18.41
N PHE A 66 8.86 -2.87 -17.41
CA PHE A 66 8.94 -3.43 -16.08
C PHE A 66 7.62 -4.16 -15.78
N ALA A 67 7.68 -5.44 -15.40
CA ALA A 67 6.52 -6.32 -15.29
C ALA A 67 6.49 -7.10 -13.96
N ASP A 68 6.90 -6.45 -12.87
CA ASP A 68 6.75 -6.99 -11.53
C ASP A 68 5.27 -6.95 -11.10
N SER A 69 4.76 -8.02 -10.49
CA SER A 69 3.38 -8.09 -10.00
C SER A 69 3.00 -6.97 -9.02
N SER A 70 3.99 -6.40 -8.32
CA SER A 70 3.84 -5.31 -7.37
C SER A 70 3.93 -3.93 -8.02
N GLN A 71 4.20 -3.80 -9.32
CA GLN A 71 4.40 -2.53 -10.02
C GLN A 71 3.24 -1.54 -9.78
N ILE A 72 2.02 -1.96 -10.13
CA ILE A 72 0.81 -1.14 -9.97
C ILE A 72 0.49 -0.88 -8.48
N PRO A 73 0.42 -1.90 -7.60
CA PRO A 73 0.20 -1.68 -6.16
C PRO A 73 1.22 -0.73 -5.52
N THR A 74 2.50 -0.83 -5.89
CA THR A 74 3.58 0.02 -5.36
C THR A 74 3.40 1.47 -5.80
N TYR A 75 3.01 1.70 -7.06
CA TYR A 75 2.67 3.05 -7.50
C TYR A 75 1.47 3.61 -6.72
N LEU A 76 0.39 2.82 -6.56
CA LEU A 76 -0.82 3.26 -5.87
C LEU A 76 -0.55 3.59 -4.39
N VAL A 77 0.22 2.76 -3.67
CA VAL A 77 0.54 3.04 -2.26
C VAL A 77 1.40 4.29 -2.10
N SER A 78 2.27 4.58 -3.07
CA SER A 78 3.13 5.78 -3.05
C SER A 78 2.35 7.09 -3.20
N LYS A 79 1.11 7.04 -3.71
CA LYS A 79 0.22 8.19 -3.86
C LYS A 79 -0.54 8.54 -2.57
N LEU A 80 -0.51 7.67 -1.57
CA LEU A 80 -1.17 7.93 -0.30
C LEU A 80 -0.35 8.96 0.50
N THR A 81 -0.98 10.05 0.92
CA THR A 81 -0.33 11.18 1.61
C THR A 81 -0.83 11.40 2.98
#